data_AF-A0A415E695-F1
#
_entry.id   AF-A0A415E695-F1
#
_cell.length_a   1.000
_cell.length_b   1.000
_cell.length_c   1.000
_cell.angle_alpha   90.00
_cell.angle_beta   90.00
_cell.angle_gamma   90.00
#
_symmetry.space_group_name_H-M   'P 1'
#
loop_
_entity.id
_entity.type
_entity.pdbx_description
1 polymer ?
#
loop_
_entity_poly.entity_id
_entity_poly.type
_entity_poly.pdbx_seq_one_letter_code
_entity_poly.pdbx_strand_id
1 'polypeptide(L)'
;MRKDRRLGLSRRTWIIILIMVLAAGFLIYSTILLLLNRFMHPADFAGLPNYMELIERRLEIRLFAEKVHGFCAAIALLGGCMVVYDFIKAGSAVPFRKLFALFGGIAVGLLACAGIFSLLDQSAYGDYFFQIYGTGIYLIIAFVIVMIFNLGKQRRLRQK
;
A
#
# COMPACT_ATOMS: atom_id res chain seq x y z
N MET A 1 31.00 28.56 -8.88
CA MET A 1 30.87 27.34 -8.04
C MET A 1 29.98 27.65 -6.84
N ARG A 2 28.70 27.24 -6.87
CA ARG A 2 27.87 27.12 -5.66
C ARG A 2 27.24 25.73 -5.67
N LYS A 3 27.80 24.88 -4.82
CA LYS A 3 27.35 23.51 -4.56
C LYS A 3 26.17 23.64 -3.61
N ASP A 4 24.97 23.81 -4.17
CA ASP A 4 23.71 23.65 -3.44
C ASP A 4 23.65 22.20 -2.97
N ARG A 5 24.23 21.95 -1.80
CA ARG A 5 24.15 20.70 -1.06
C ARG A 5 22.77 20.66 -0.42
N ARG A 6 21.70 20.65 -1.24
CA ARG A 6 20.38 20.26 -0.74
C ARG A 6 20.53 18.82 -0.27
N LEU A 7 20.26 18.57 1.00
CA LEU A 7 20.01 17.24 1.56
C LEU A 7 18.72 16.67 0.94
N GLY A 8 18.67 16.58 -0.38
CA GLY A 8 17.58 15.97 -1.11
C GLY A 8 17.81 14.47 -1.13
N LEU A 9 17.03 13.75 -0.33
CA LEU A 9 16.90 12.29 -0.45
C LEU A 9 16.73 11.94 -1.94
N SER A 10 17.47 10.93 -2.39
CA SER A 10 17.39 10.51 -3.79
C SER A 10 15.96 10.05 -4.11
N ARG A 11 15.50 10.20 -5.36
CA ARG A 11 14.19 9.70 -5.80
C ARG A 11 13.98 8.23 -5.47
N ARG A 12 15.04 7.41 -5.54
CA ARG A 12 14.98 6.00 -5.14
C ARG A 12 14.71 5.85 -3.65
N THR A 13 15.31 6.69 -2.81
CA THR A 13 15.10 6.66 -1.36
C THR A 13 13.65 7.03 -1.01
N TRP A 14 13.08 8.04 -1.67
CA TRP A 14 11.65 8.37 -1.49
C TRP A 14 10.72 7.23 -1.86
N ILE A 15 10.97 6.57 -3.01
CA ILE A 15 10.21 5.39 -3.42
C ILE A 15 10.28 4.30 -2.34
N ILE A 16 11.47 3.98 -1.84
CA ILE A 16 11.65 2.97 -0.80
C ILE A 16 10.88 3.35 0.47
N ILE A 17 10.97 4.62 0.89
CA ILE A 17 10.24 5.11 2.08
C ILE A 17 8.73 4.92 1.90
N LEU A 18 8.16 5.27 0.75
CA LEU A 18 6.73 5.13 0.49
C LEU A 18 6.29 3.66 0.50
N ILE A 19 7.11 2.77 -0.04
CA ILE A 19 6.87 1.31 0.01
C ILE A 19 6.90 0.83 1.46
N MET A 20 7.90 1.25 2.25
CA MET A 20 8.02 0.88 3.65
C MET A 20 6.85 1.39 4.48
N VAL A 21 6.35 2.60 4.23
CA VAL A 21 5.16 3.14 4.89
C VAL A 21 3.91 2.30 4.57
N LEU A 22 3.70 1.95 3.30
CA LEU A 22 2.58 1.13 2.89
C LEU A 22 2.65 -0.28 3.51
N ALA A 23 3.84 -0.89 3.46
CA ALA A 23 4.09 -2.20 4.04
C ALA A 23 3.89 -2.19 5.56
N ALA A 24 4.36 -1.16 6.26
CA ALA A 24 4.15 -1.01 7.70
C ALA A 24 2.67 -0.89 8.04
N GLY A 25 1.90 -0.07 7.31
CA GLY A 25 0.46 0.04 7.52
C GLY A 25 -0.28 -1.29 7.30
N PHE A 26 0.11 -2.05 6.27
CA PHE A 26 -0.46 -3.38 6.02
C PHE A 26 -0.08 -4.39 7.10
N LEU A 27 1.20 -4.42 7.53
CA LEU A 27 1.66 -5.28 8.61
C LEU A 27 0.94 -5.01 9.93
N ILE A 28 0.73 -3.73 10.27
CA ILE A 28 -0.03 -3.34 11.46
C ILE A 28 -1.47 -3.86 11.36
N TYR A 29 -2.13 -3.65 10.22
CA TYR A 29 -3.48 -4.17 9.99
C TYR A 29 -3.55 -5.69 10.14
N SER A 30 -2.67 -6.42 9.44
CA SER A 30 -2.67 -7.88 9.48
C SER A 30 -2.34 -8.44 10.86
N THR A 31 -1.42 -7.79 11.59
CA THR A 31 -1.08 -8.21 12.95
C THR A 31 -2.24 -7.98 13.91
N ILE A 32 -2.90 -6.82 13.85
CA ILE A 32 -4.07 -6.54 14.70
C ILE A 32 -5.19 -7.53 14.39
N LEU A 33 -5.46 -7.80 13.10
CA LEU A 33 -6.49 -8.75 12.71
C LEU A 33 -6.18 -10.16 13.22
N LEU A 34 -4.93 -10.62 13.10
CA LEU A 34 -4.50 -11.91 13.64
C LEU A 34 -4.71 -11.99 15.15
N LEU A 35 -4.33 -10.93 15.89
CA LEU A 35 -4.53 -10.87 17.34
C LEU A 35 -6.03 -10.87 17.70
N LEU A 36 -6.85 -10.12 16.97
CA LEU A 36 -8.31 -10.11 17.18
C LEU A 36 -8.93 -11.49 16.93
N ASN A 37 -8.52 -12.20 15.89
CA ASN A 37 -9.03 -13.54 15.61
C ASN A 37 -8.49 -14.60 16.57
N ARG A 38 -7.30 -14.39 17.14
CA ARG A 38 -6.70 -15.32 18.10
C ARG A 38 -7.23 -15.17 19.52
N PHE A 39 -7.51 -13.94 19.96
CA PHE A 39 -7.83 -13.64 21.36
C PHE A 39 -9.26 -13.11 21.57
N MET A 40 -9.91 -12.65 20.51
CA MET A 40 -11.23 -12.02 20.55
C MET A 40 -12.10 -12.59 19.42
N HIS A 41 -12.09 -13.92 19.27
CA HIS A 41 -12.87 -14.56 18.22
C HIS A 41 -14.37 -14.42 18.55
N PRO A 42 -15.23 -13.99 17.60
CA PRO A 42 -16.65 -13.75 17.87
C PRO A 42 -17.40 -14.96 18.44
N ALA A 43 -16.97 -16.18 18.06
CA ALA A 43 -17.55 -17.42 18.58
C ALA A 43 -17.34 -17.60 20.09
N ASP A 44 -16.25 -17.04 20.65
CA ASP A 44 -15.92 -17.17 22.07
C ASP A 44 -16.79 -16.25 22.95
N PHE A 45 -17.51 -15.31 22.35
CA PHE A 45 -18.39 -14.39 23.07
C PHE A 45 -19.79 -14.97 23.33
N ALA A 46 -20.13 -16.06 22.64
CA ALA A 46 -21.45 -16.67 22.76
C ALA A 46 -21.72 -17.12 24.20
N GLY A 47 -22.78 -16.58 24.81
CA GLY A 47 -23.18 -16.93 26.19
C GLY A 47 -22.54 -16.07 27.29
N LEU A 48 -21.70 -15.09 26.95
CA LEU A 48 -21.20 -14.12 27.93
C LEU A 48 -22.24 -13.02 28.18
N PRO A 49 -22.41 -12.57 29.44
CA PRO A 49 -23.36 -11.49 29.77
C PRO A 49 -23.01 -10.16 29.08
N ASN A 50 -21.73 -9.94 28.76
CA ASN A 50 -21.23 -8.70 28.15
C ASN A 50 -20.87 -8.86 26.66
N TYR A 51 -21.51 -9.80 25.95
CA TYR A 51 -21.14 -10.13 24.58
C TYR A 51 -21.20 -8.93 23.62
N MET A 52 -22.15 -8.01 23.78
CA MET A 52 -22.24 -6.82 22.92
C MET A 52 -21.07 -5.88 23.12
N GLU A 53 -20.65 -5.62 24.36
CA GLU A 53 -19.49 -4.77 24.67
C GLU A 53 -18.19 -5.35 24.07
N LEU A 54 -18.04 -6.67 24.11
CA LEU A 54 -16.89 -7.37 23.52
C LEU A 54 -16.87 -7.26 21.98
N ILE A 55 -18.05 -7.38 21.34
CA ILE A 55 -18.19 -7.22 19.88
C ILE A 55 -17.88 -5.79 19.47
N GLU A 56 -18.43 -4.79 20.17
CA GLU A 56 -18.17 -3.38 19.91
C GLU A 56 -16.69 -3.05 20.04
N ARG A 57 -16.05 -3.47 21.13
CA ARG A 57 -14.61 -3.27 21.34
C ARG A 57 -13.77 -3.91 20.24
N ARG A 58 -14.14 -5.12 19.78
CA ARG A 58 -13.47 -5.79 18.67
C ARG A 58 -13.60 -4.97 17.37
N LEU A 59 -14.79 -4.45 17.08
CA LEU A 59 -15.06 -3.62 15.91
C LEU A 59 -14.26 -2.32 15.96
N GLU A 60 -14.16 -1.66 17.11
CA GLU A 60 -13.37 -0.44 17.28
C GLU A 60 -11.89 -0.67 16.97
N ILE A 61 -11.30 -1.76 17.47
CA ILE A 61 -9.90 -2.12 17.22
C ILE A 61 -9.68 -2.42 15.73
N ARG A 62 -10.62 -3.14 15.09
CA ARG A 62 -10.57 -3.40 13.64
C ARG A 62 -10.63 -2.09 12.84
N LEU A 63 -11.58 -1.21 13.14
CA LEU A 63 -11.73 0.10 12.48
C LEU A 63 -10.49 0.96 12.66
N PHE A 64 -9.86 0.92 13.85
CA PHE A 64 -8.59 1.59 14.09
C PHE A 64 -7.48 1.06 13.15
N ALA A 65 -7.36 -0.26 13.04
CA ALA A 65 -6.39 -0.89 12.14
C ALA A 65 -6.61 -0.52 10.66
N GLU A 66 -7.87 -0.51 10.22
CA GLU A 66 -8.26 -0.10 8.87
C GLU A 66 -7.90 1.37 8.60
N LYS A 67 -8.13 2.27 9.57
CA LYS A 67 -7.75 3.69 9.46
C LYS A 67 -6.23 3.88 9.39
N VAL A 68 -5.46 3.14 10.18
CA VAL A 68 -3.98 3.18 10.13
C VAL A 68 -3.49 2.75 8.75
N HIS A 69 -4.00 1.63 8.23
CA HIS A 69 -3.66 1.18 6.88
C HIS A 69 -4.06 2.22 5.82
N GLY A 70 -5.28 2.75 5.89
CA GLY A 70 -5.78 3.76 4.96
C GLY A 70 -4.93 5.04 4.95
N PHE A 71 -4.47 5.48 6.13
CA PHE A 71 -3.56 6.62 6.25
C PHE A 71 -2.20 6.34 5.59
N CYS A 72 -1.60 5.18 5.85
CA CYS A 72 -0.36 4.76 5.19
C CYS A 72 -0.52 4.65 3.66
N ALA A 73 -1.65 4.10 3.20
CA ALA A 73 -1.97 4.00 1.78
C ALA A 73 -2.13 5.38 1.12
N ALA A 74 -2.78 6.34 1.80
CA ALA A 74 -2.92 7.70 1.32
C ALA A 74 -1.56 8.41 1.19
N ILE A 75 -0.66 8.26 2.17
CA ILE A 75 0.71 8.80 2.09
C ILE A 75 1.46 8.18 0.91
N ALA A 76 1.43 6.85 0.78
CA ALA A 76 2.09 6.13 -0.29
C ALA A 76 1.58 6.57 -1.68
N LEU A 77 0.26 6.80 -1.81
CA LEU A 77 -0.37 7.27 -3.04
C LEU A 77 0.05 8.71 -3.37
N LEU A 78 -0.08 9.64 -2.43
CA LEU A 78 0.30 11.05 -2.65
C LEU A 78 1.78 11.18 -2.98
N GLY A 79 2.65 10.51 -2.23
CA GLY A 79 4.08 10.46 -2.54
C GLY A 79 4.37 9.78 -3.88
N GLY A 80 3.62 8.74 -4.23
CA GLY A 80 3.68 8.09 -5.54
C GLY A 80 3.37 9.08 -6.67
N CYS A 81 2.30 9.86 -6.55
CA CYS A 81 1.95 10.92 -7.49
C CYS A 81 3.07 11.97 -7.64
N MET A 82 3.72 12.37 -6.54
CA MET A 82 4.85 13.30 -6.58
C MET A 82 6.07 12.71 -7.29
N VAL A 83 6.42 11.46 -6.98
CA VAL A 83 7.53 10.75 -7.66
C VAL A 83 7.26 10.64 -9.15
N VAL A 84 6.02 10.32 -9.54
CA VAL A 84 5.56 10.28 -10.92
C VAL A 84 5.69 11.64 -11.60
N TYR A 85 5.21 12.70 -10.94
CA TYR A 85 5.34 14.06 -11.44
C TYR A 85 6.80 14.44 -11.70
N ASP A 86 7.71 14.10 -10.77
CA ASP A 86 9.14 14.32 -10.94
C ASP A 86 9.75 13.53 -12.10
N PHE A 87 9.28 12.29 -12.34
CA PHE A 87 9.66 11.51 -13.51
C PHE A 87 9.17 12.16 -14.81
N ILE A 88 7.93 12.66 -14.83
CA ILE A 88 7.38 13.37 -15.98
C ILE A 88 8.19 14.64 -16.26
N LYS A 89 8.50 15.43 -15.22
CA LYS A 89 9.23 16.70 -15.32
C LYS A 89 10.69 16.52 -15.73
N ALA A 90 11.35 15.44 -15.33
CA ALA A 90 12.78 15.21 -15.59
C ALA A 90 13.16 14.94 -17.06
N GLY A 91 12.28 15.19 -18.03
CA GLY A 91 12.63 15.22 -19.46
C GLY A 91 12.88 13.87 -20.13
N SER A 92 13.26 12.83 -19.39
CA SER A 92 13.46 11.47 -19.92
C SER A 92 12.18 10.63 -19.87
N ALA A 93 11.98 9.78 -20.89
CA ALA A 93 10.99 8.72 -20.84
C ALA A 93 11.53 7.57 -19.99
N VAL A 94 10.70 6.99 -19.13
CA VAL A 94 11.08 5.85 -18.29
C VAL A 94 10.76 4.57 -19.05
N PRO A 95 11.67 3.58 -19.14
CA PRO A 95 11.34 2.31 -19.80
C PRO A 95 10.26 1.56 -19.03
N PHE A 96 9.31 0.98 -19.76
CA PHE A 96 8.17 0.21 -19.21
C PHE A 96 8.59 -0.78 -18.12
N ARG A 97 9.67 -1.55 -18.37
CA ARG A 97 10.18 -2.55 -17.42
C ARG A 97 10.46 -1.98 -16.03
N LYS A 98 10.93 -0.73 -15.92
CA LYS A 98 11.22 -0.09 -14.62
C LYS A 98 9.95 0.34 -13.90
N LEU A 99 8.95 0.83 -14.64
CA LEU A 99 7.65 1.17 -14.07
C LEU A 99 6.92 -0.11 -13.62
N PHE A 100 6.91 -1.14 -14.46
CA PHE A 100 6.31 -2.42 -14.14
C PHE A 100 6.99 -3.08 -12.93
N ALA A 101 8.33 -3.07 -12.85
CA ALA A 101 9.05 -3.60 -11.69
C ALA A 101 8.71 -2.86 -10.40
N LEU A 102 8.48 -1.55 -10.46
CA LEU A 102 8.10 -0.75 -9.30
C LEU A 102 6.70 -1.11 -8.79
N PHE A 103 5.68 -0.94 -9.64
CA PHE A 103 4.29 -1.18 -9.23
C PHE A 103 4.00 -2.67 -9.02
N GLY A 104 4.55 -3.54 -9.86
CA GLY A 104 4.44 -4.99 -9.73
C GLY A 104 5.17 -5.52 -8.50
N GLY A 105 6.36 -4.99 -8.16
CA GLY A 105 7.07 -5.39 -6.95
C GLY A 105 6.28 -5.08 -5.67
N ILE A 106 5.62 -3.91 -5.61
CA ILE A 106 4.75 -3.54 -4.49
C ILE A 106 3.55 -4.49 -4.42
N ALA A 107 2.88 -4.74 -5.53
CA ALA A 107 1.74 -5.65 -5.58
C ALA A 107 2.10 -7.07 -5.12
N VAL A 108 3.23 -7.61 -5.61
CA VAL A 108 3.73 -8.92 -5.19
C VAL A 108 4.08 -8.94 -3.70
N GLY A 109 4.72 -7.88 -3.18
CA GLY A 109 5.06 -7.78 -1.76
C GLY A 109 3.82 -7.78 -0.86
N LEU A 110 2.79 -7.01 -1.23
CA LEU A 110 1.51 -7.01 -0.50
C LEU A 110 0.83 -8.38 -0.56
N LEU A 111 0.76 -9.00 -1.74
CA LEU A 111 0.17 -10.33 -1.92
C LEU A 111 0.90 -11.41 -1.12
N ALA A 112 2.24 -11.37 -1.10
CA ALA A 112 3.03 -12.29 -0.30
C ALA A 112 2.73 -12.11 1.20
N CYS A 113 2.60 -10.86 1.66
CA CYS A 113 2.26 -10.57 3.04
C CYS A 113 0.85 -11.09 3.40
N ALA A 114 -0.18 -10.80 2.59
CA ALA A 114 -1.51 -11.38 2.81
C ALA A 114 -1.49 -12.90 2.77
N GLY A 115 -0.74 -13.49 1.83
CA GLY A 115 -0.55 -14.92 1.73
C GLY A 115 -0.07 -15.51 3.05
N ILE A 116 1.02 -14.98 3.62
CA ILE A 116 1.58 -15.45 4.90
C ILE A 116 0.55 -15.34 6.02
N PHE A 117 -0.12 -14.20 6.18
CA PHE A 117 -1.12 -14.04 7.25
C PHE A 117 -2.37 -14.91 7.04
N SER A 118 -2.81 -15.11 5.79
CA SER A 118 -3.92 -15.99 5.48
C SER A 118 -3.62 -17.47 5.76
N LEU A 119 -2.34 -17.86 5.69
CA LEU A 119 -1.90 -19.19 6.11
C LEU A 119 -1.89 -19.33 7.64
N LEU A 120 -1.58 -18.25 8.37
CA LEU A 120 -1.60 -18.23 9.84
C LEU A 120 -3.01 -18.17 10.42
N ASP A 121 -3.95 -17.59 9.68
CA ASP A 121 -5.35 -17.39 10.09
C ASP A 121 -6.28 -17.59 8.89
N GLN A 122 -6.62 -18.85 8.64
CA GLN A 122 -7.46 -19.26 7.52
C GLN A 122 -8.91 -18.77 7.66
N SER A 123 -9.40 -18.64 8.90
CA SER A 123 -10.77 -18.16 9.19
C SER A 123 -11.04 -16.76 8.66
N ALA A 124 -10.00 -15.92 8.57
CA ALA A 124 -10.12 -14.55 8.09
C ALA A 124 -9.35 -14.30 6.78
N TYR A 125 -9.11 -15.34 5.97
CA TYR A 125 -8.37 -15.21 4.71
C TYR A 125 -8.90 -14.03 3.85
N GLY A 126 -10.24 -13.93 3.75
CA GLY A 126 -10.90 -12.89 2.97
C GLY A 126 -10.57 -11.48 3.45
N ASP A 127 -10.46 -11.26 4.76
CA ASP A 127 -10.17 -9.95 5.35
C ASP A 127 -8.73 -9.48 5.08
N TYR A 128 -7.77 -10.41 4.96
CA TYR A 128 -6.39 -10.07 4.58
C TYR A 128 -6.28 -9.65 3.10
N PHE A 129 -6.95 -10.36 2.20
CA PHE A 129 -6.95 -10.03 0.77
C PHE A 129 -7.87 -8.84 0.45
N PHE A 130 -8.95 -8.65 1.20
CA PHE A 130 -9.88 -7.55 1.02
C PHE A 130 -9.18 -6.19 1.11
N GLN A 131 -8.31 -6.04 2.11
CA GLN A 131 -7.54 -4.83 2.32
C GLN A 131 -6.54 -4.55 1.18
N ILE A 132 -6.08 -5.61 0.49
CA ILE A 132 -5.23 -5.46 -0.70
C ILE A 132 -6.05 -5.00 -1.91
N TYR A 133 -7.31 -5.40 -2.07
CA TYR A 133 -8.09 -5.02 -3.27
C TYR A 133 -8.19 -3.50 -3.42
N GLY A 134 -8.50 -2.78 -2.34
CA GLY A 134 -8.56 -1.31 -2.35
C GLY A 134 -7.22 -0.71 -2.78
N THR A 135 -6.13 -1.10 -2.11
CA THR A 135 -4.77 -0.65 -2.44
C THR A 135 -4.35 -1.03 -3.86
N GLY A 136 -4.74 -2.21 -4.35
CA GLY A 136 -4.48 -2.71 -5.69
C GLY A 136 -5.15 -1.88 -6.77
N ILE A 137 -6.42 -1.50 -6.59
CA ILE A 137 -7.14 -0.61 -7.51
C ILE A 137 -6.39 0.72 -7.64
N TYR A 138 -5.97 1.31 -6.51
CA TYR A 138 -5.21 2.56 -6.52
C TYR A 138 -3.85 2.42 -7.23
N LEU A 139 -3.12 1.34 -7.00
CA LEU A 139 -1.85 1.06 -7.68
C LEU A 139 -2.04 0.88 -9.19
N ILE A 140 -3.11 0.22 -9.62
CA ILE A 140 -3.46 0.05 -11.04
C ILE A 140 -3.75 1.41 -11.68
N ILE A 141 -4.60 2.23 -11.05
CA ILE A 141 -4.95 3.57 -11.56
C ILE A 141 -3.66 4.42 -11.69
N ALA A 142 -2.82 4.44 -10.64
CA ALA A 142 -1.55 5.16 -10.67
C ALA A 142 -0.64 4.66 -11.79
N PHE A 143 -0.51 3.34 -11.97
CA PHE A 143 0.28 2.76 -13.04
C PHE A 143 -0.21 3.16 -14.44
N VAL A 144 -1.53 3.10 -14.68
CA VAL A 144 -2.14 3.49 -15.96
C VAL A 144 -1.90 4.97 -16.27
N ILE A 145 -2.09 5.85 -15.29
CA ILE A 145 -1.83 7.28 -15.45
C ILE A 145 -0.37 7.52 -15.87
N VAL A 146 0.58 6.92 -15.15
CA VAL A 146 2.01 7.02 -15.46
C VAL A 146 2.31 6.52 -16.87
N MET A 147 1.70 5.40 -17.25
CA MET A 147 1.86 4.81 -18.57
C MET A 147 1.39 5.73 -19.69
N ILE A 148 0.21 6.33 -19.57
CA ILE A 148 -0.34 7.27 -20.57
C ILE A 148 0.60 8.46 -20.75
N PHE A 149 1.02 9.09 -19.66
CA PHE A 149 1.94 10.23 -19.72
C PHE A 149 3.29 9.85 -20.33
N ASN A 150 3.84 8.70 -19.96
CA ASN A 150 5.12 8.21 -20.48
C ASN A 150 5.05 7.87 -21.98
N LEU A 151 3.96 7.25 -22.44
CA LEU A 151 3.72 6.98 -23.87
C LEU A 151 3.57 8.27 -24.68
N GLY A 152 2.79 9.23 -24.19
CA GLY A 152 2.65 10.53 -24.83
C GLY A 152 3.99 11.26 -24.99
N LYS A 153 4.86 11.14 -23.98
CA LYS A 153 6.21 11.71 -24.02
C LYS A 153 7.14 10.96 -24.98
N GLN A 154 7.11 9.63 -25.01
CA GLN A 154 7.90 8.84 -25.98
C GLN A 154 7.54 9.19 -27.43
N ARG A 155 6.26 9.42 -27.72
CA ARG A 155 5.82 9.89 -29.05
C ARG A 155 6.44 11.24 -29.41
N ARG A 156 6.40 12.22 -28.49
CA ARG A 156 6.99 13.55 -28.70
C ARG A 156 8.51 13.50 -28.90
N LEU A 157 9.21 12.60 -28.20
CA LEU A 157 10.66 12.42 -28.34
C LEU A 157 11.04 11.73 -29.66
N ARG A 158 10.17 10.89 -30.23
CA ARG A 158 10.40 10.25 -31.55
C ARG A 158 10.10 11.17 -32.73
N GLN A 159 9.37 12.27 -32.51
CA GLN A 159 9.01 13.27 -33.53
C GLN A 159 9.99 14.44 -33.61
N LYS A 160 10.98 14.50 -32.72
CA LYS A 160 12.10 15.46 -32.73
C LYS A 160 13.36 14.75 -33.19
#